data_AF-A0A7H8T9W1-F1
#
_entry.id   AF-A0A7H8T9W1-F1
#
_cell.length_a   1.000
_cell.length_b   1.000
_cell.length_c   1.000
_cell.angle_alpha   90.00
_cell.angle_beta   90.00
_cell.angle_gamma   90.00
#
_symmetry.space_group_name_H-M   'P 1'
#
loop_
_entity.id
_entity.type
_entity.pdbx_description
1 polymer ?
#
loop_
_entity_poly.entity_id
_entity_poly.type
_entity_poly.pdbx_seq_one_letter_code
_entity_poly.pdbx_strand_id
1 'polypeptide(L)'
;MGNSEIRRLDKEIQRTQRKLDAVRRGEWWPLTSRERLSMSRAMAGGARSVYRDRSTTGSEHRMDSIGSAVETRLTAELTALHGERRRLITEAARAKAERKKSGWF
;
A
#
# COMPACT_ATOMS: atom_id res chain seq x y z
N MET A 1 14.99 22.66 -4.11
CA MET A 1 13.61 22.16 -3.95
C MET A 1 13.50 20.64 -4.13
N GLY A 2 14.13 19.99 -5.12
CA GLY A 2 13.96 18.52 -5.32
C GLY A 2 14.27 17.58 -4.14
N ASN A 3 15.14 17.97 -3.20
CA ASN A 3 15.45 17.13 -2.03
C ASN A 3 14.28 17.01 -1.03
N SER A 4 13.39 18.00 -0.92
CA SER A 4 12.25 17.93 0.00
C SER A 4 11.15 17.01 -0.51
N GLU A 5 10.93 16.98 -1.83
CA GLU A 5 9.94 16.10 -2.47
C GLU A 5 10.39 14.64 -2.41
N ILE A 6 11.67 14.36 -2.68
CA ILE A 6 12.25 13.01 -2.51
C ILE A 6 12.07 12.52 -1.07
N ARG A 7 12.35 13.37 -0.06
CA ARG A 7 12.14 13.03 1.35
C ARG A 7 10.68 12.81 1.71
N ARG A 8 9.76 13.54 1.07
CA ARG A 8 8.32 13.35 1.24
C ARG A 8 7.89 12.00 0.67
N LEU A 9 8.29 11.68 -0.55
CA LEU A 9 8.03 10.38 -1.18
C LEU A 9 8.63 9.23 -0.36
N ASP A 10 9.85 9.37 0.15
CA ASP A 10 10.47 8.35 1.01
C ASP A 10 9.64 8.10 2.28
N LYS A 11 9.09 9.15 2.89
CA LYS A 11 8.17 9.00 4.04
C LYS A 11 6.85 8.33 3.64
N GLU A 12 6.31 8.65 2.47
CA GLU A 12 5.08 8.03 1.96
C GLU A 12 5.31 6.54 1.64
N ILE A 13 6.43 6.19 0.99
CA ILE A 13 6.86 4.80 0.76
C ILE A 13 6.95 4.04 2.08
N GLN A 14 7.64 4.60 3.09
CA GLN A 14 7.74 3.95 4.40
C GLN A 14 6.37 3.76 5.07
N ARG A 15 5.46 4.73 4.94
CA ARG A 15 4.09 4.60 5.48
C ARG A 15 3.32 3.48 4.76
N THR A 16 3.41 3.42 3.44
CA THR A 16 2.73 2.37 2.64
C THR A 16 3.32 0.99 2.91
N GLN A 17 4.64 0.89 3.08
CA GLN A 17 5.30 -0.36 3.49
C GLN A 17 4.79 -0.83 4.85
N ARG A 18 4.71 0.06 5.86
CA ARG A 18 4.16 -0.29 7.19
C ARG A 18 2.71 -0.76 7.13
N LYS A 19 1.90 -0.16 6.25
CA LYS A 19 0.52 -0.62 6.00
C LYS A 19 0.51 -2.01 5.40
N LEU A 20 1.36 -2.29 4.40
CA LEU A 20 1.46 -3.60 3.76
C LEU A 20 1.88 -4.67 4.78
N ASP A 21 2.89 -4.38 5.60
CA ASP A 21 3.36 -5.31 6.62
C ASP A 21 2.28 -5.55 7.69
N ALA A 22 1.49 -4.53 8.02
CA ALA A 22 0.35 -4.67 8.93
C ALA A 22 -0.74 -5.59 8.34
N VAL A 23 -1.10 -5.43 7.07
CA VAL A 23 -2.07 -6.31 6.39
C VAL A 23 -1.57 -7.77 6.39
N ARG A 24 -0.28 -7.98 6.10
CA ARG A 24 0.35 -9.31 6.13
C ARG A 24 0.35 -9.96 7.51
N ARG A 25 0.39 -9.16 8.58
CA ARG A 25 0.23 -9.63 9.97
C ARG A 25 -1.24 -9.85 10.37
N GLY A 26 -2.18 -9.63 9.46
CA GLY A 26 -3.62 -9.72 9.73
C GLY A 26 -4.18 -8.50 10.46
N GLU A 27 -3.46 -7.37 10.51
CA GLU A 27 -3.94 -6.15 11.14
C GLU A 27 -4.90 -5.37 10.21
N TRP A 28 -5.94 -4.80 10.81
CA TRP A 28 -7.06 -4.22 10.07
C TRP A 28 -7.04 -2.69 10.01
N TRP A 29 -6.12 -2.05 10.72
CA TRP A 29 -6.03 -0.59 10.71
C TRP A 29 -5.74 0.04 9.33
N PRO A 30 -4.97 -0.57 8.40
CA PRO A 30 -4.66 0.03 7.10
C PRO A 30 -5.77 -0.15 6.05
N LEU A 31 -6.86 -0.82 6.40
CA LEU A 31 -8.03 -1.01 5.54
C LEU A 31 -8.81 0.30 5.37
N THR A 32 -9.29 0.55 4.16
CA THR A 32 -10.23 1.65 3.87
C THR A 32 -11.61 1.35 4.45
N SER A 33 -12.48 2.36 4.56
CA SER A 33 -13.85 2.19 5.07
C SER A 33 -14.65 1.11 4.32
N ARG A 34 -14.47 1.01 2.99
CA ARG A 34 -15.15 0.02 2.15
C ARG A 34 -14.65 -1.40 2.40
N GLU A 35 -13.34 -1.56 2.59
CA GLU A 35 -12.72 -2.86 2.90
C GLU A 35 -13.06 -3.31 4.31
N ARG A 36 -13.03 -2.40 5.28
CA ARG A 36 -13.49 -2.66 6.65
C ARG A 36 -14.94 -3.12 6.67
N LEU A 37 -15.83 -2.42 5.95
CA LEU A 37 -17.23 -2.83 5.85
C LEU A 37 -17.39 -4.23 5.26
N SER A 38 -16.59 -4.55 4.24
CA SER A 38 -16.60 -5.87 3.60
C SER A 38 -16.09 -6.95 4.55
N MET A 39 -15.03 -6.66 5.30
CA MET A 39 -14.45 -7.54 6.32
C MET A 39 -15.43 -7.79 7.48
N SER A 40 -16.07 -6.73 8.01
CA SER A 40 -17.10 -6.83 9.04
C SER A 40 -18.30 -7.65 8.57
N ARG A 41 -18.73 -7.51 7.32
CA ARG A 41 -19.81 -8.33 6.75
C ARG A 41 -19.42 -9.80 6.63
N ALA A 42 -18.18 -10.10 6.22
CA ALA A 42 -17.69 -11.47 6.15
C ALA A 42 -17.64 -12.12 7.54
N MET A 43 -17.14 -11.39 8.55
CA MET A 43 -17.17 -11.82 9.96
C MET A 43 -18.60 -12.06 10.48
N ALA A 44 -19.52 -11.12 10.25
CA ALA A 44 -20.91 -11.27 10.68
C ALA A 44 -21.59 -12.49 10.01
N GLY A 45 -21.27 -12.75 8.73
CA GLY A 45 -21.70 -13.96 8.03
C GLY A 45 -21.14 -15.24 8.65
N GLY A 46 -19.89 -15.22 9.11
CA GLY A 46 -19.23 -16.34 9.79
C GLY A 46 -19.90 -16.62 11.14
N ALA A 47 -20.08 -15.59 11.96
CA ALA A 47 -20.78 -15.70 13.25
C ALA A 47 -22.21 -16.24 13.10
N ARG A 48 -22.94 -15.79 12.08
CA ARG A 48 -24.28 -16.32 11.76
C ARG A 48 -24.25 -17.78 11.33
N SER A 49 -23.18 -18.21 10.66
CA SER A 49 -23.00 -19.60 10.22
C SER A 49 -22.69 -20.50 11.42
N VAL A 50 -21.79 -20.09 12.32
CA VAL A 50 -21.53 -20.79 13.59
C VAL A 50 -22.80 -20.94 14.42
N TYR A 51 -23.58 -19.87 14.58
CA TYR A 51 -24.85 -19.92 15.32
C TYR A 51 -25.86 -20.89 14.70
N ARG A 52 -25.79 -21.12 13.39
CA ARG A 52 -26.66 -22.04 12.65
C ARG A 52 -26.05 -23.43 12.46
N ASP A 53 -24.92 -23.72 13.10
CA ASP A 53 -24.15 -24.94 12.93
C ASP A 53 -23.83 -25.24 11.45
N ARG A 54 -23.50 -24.18 10.71
CA ARG A 54 -23.10 -24.23 9.30
C ARG A 54 -21.62 -23.89 9.18
N SER A 55 -21.00 -24.44 8.13
CA SER A 55 -19.61 -24.13 7.75
C SER A 55 -19.35 -22.63 7.63
N THR A 56 -18.23 -22.17 8.21
CA THR A 56 -17.68 -20.81 8.11
C THR A 56 -16.74 -20.61 6.92
N THR A 57 -16.43 -21.67 6.17
CA THR A 57 -15.41 -21.69 5.11
C THR A 57 -15.65 -20.61 4.06
N GLY A 58 -16.91 -20.36 3.70
CA GLY A 58 -17.24 -19.29 2.74
C GLY A 58 -16.98 -17.88 3.27
N SER A 59 -17.11 -17.67 4.58
CA SER A 59 -16.77 -16.39 5.23
C SER A 59 -15.26 -16.23 5.36
N GLU A 60 -14.54 -17.27 5.72
CA GLU A 60 -13.07 -17.29 5.79
C GLU A 60 -12.45 -16.99 4.42
N HIS A 61 -12.89 -17.68 3.36
CA HIS A 61 -12.44 -17.40 1.99
C HIS A 61 -12.73 -15.95 1.55
N ARG A 62 -13.84 -15.37 2.00
CA ARG A 62 -14.13 -13.94 1.74
C ARG A 62 -13.16 -13.03 2.49
N MET A 63 -12.80 -13.35 3.72
CA MET A 63 -11.83 -12.57 4.50
C MET A 63 -10.44 -12.65 3.84
N ASP A 64 -10.01 -13.83 3.42
CA ASP A 64 -8.72 -14.04 2.74
C ASP A 64 -8.64 -13.34 1.39
N SER A 65 -9.72 -13.39 0.61
CA SER A 65 -9.78 -12.68 -0.68
C SER A 65 -9.78 -11.16 -0.51
N ILE A 66 -10.43 -10.62 0.53
CA ILE A 66 -10.35 -9.20 0.87
C ILE A 66 -8.92 -8.84 1.28
N GLY A 67 -8.26 -9.65 2.12
CA GLY A 67 -6.86 -9.46 2.50
C GLY A 67 -5.94 -9.40 1.27
N SER A 68 -6.05 -10.38 0.39
CA SER A 68 -5.28 -10.47 -0.85
C SER A 68 -5.50 -9.27 -1.79
N ALA A 69 -6.75 -8.79 -1.89
CA ALA A 69 -7.07 -7.60 -2.68
C ALA A 69 -6.42 -6.33 -2.11
N VAL A 70 -6.40 -6.18 -0.78
CA VAL A 70 -5.78 -5.05 -0.09
C VAL A 70 -4.26 -5.08 -0.27
N GLU A 71 -3.63 -6.24 -0.14
CA GLU A 71 -2.20 -6.40 -0.39
C GLU A 71 -1.82 -6.01 -1.82
N THR A 72 -2.62 -6.44 -2.80
CA THR A 72 -2.43 -6.10 -4.21
C THR A 72 -2.52 -4.59 -4.44
N ARG A 73 -3.53 -3.94 -3.86
CA ARG A 73 -3.70 -2.48 -3.94
C ARG A 73 -2.50 -1.74 -3.34
N LEU A 74 -2.10 -2.11 -2.13
CA LEU A 74 -0.97 -1.47 -1.44
C LEU A 74 0.35 -1.68 -2.19
N THR A 75 0.55 -2.85 -2.80
CA THR A 75 1.73 -3.13 -3.64
C THR A 75 1.73 -2.28 -4.91
N ALA A 76 0.56 -2.06 -5.52
CA ALA A 76 0.42 -1.17 -6.67
C ALA A 76 0.71 0.31 -6.29
N GLU A 77 0.16 0.78 -5.17
CA GLU A 77 0.46 2.13 -4.62
C GLU A 77 1.97 2.30 -4.38
N LEU A 78 2.62 1.30 -3.79
CA LEU A 78 4.05 1.32 -3.50
C LEU A 78 4.90 1.36 -4.77
N THR A 79 4.52 0.58 -5.78
CA THR A 79 5.18 0.56 -7.09
C THR A 79 5.05 1.92 -7.79
N ALA A 80 3.89 2.58 -7.71
CA ALA A 80 3.67 3.92 -8.25
C ALA A 80 4.61 4.95 -7.58
N LEU A 81 4.67 4.96 -6.24
CA LEU A 81 5.55 5.86 -5.48
C LEU A 81 7.04 5.65 -5.80
N HIS A 82 7.48 4.40 -5.96
CA HIS A 82 8.85 4.12 -6.40
C HIS A 82 9.14 4.62 -7.82
N GLY A 83 8.16 4.53 -8.72
CA GLY A 83 8.25 5.08 -10.07
C GLY A 83 8.46 6.59 -10.06
N GLU A 84 7.66 7.32 -9.28
CA GLU A 84 7.78 8.78 -9.12
C GLU A 84 9.13 9.18 -8.53
N ARG A 85 9.56 8.50 -7.46
CA ARG A 85 10.87 8.73 -6.84
C ARG A 85 12.00 8.59 -7.86
N ARG A 86 11.94 7.56 -8.70
CA ARG A 86 12.97 7.32 -9.72
C ARG A 86 13.01 8.46 -10.75
N ARG A 87 11.86 8.98 -11.17
CA ARG A 87 11.78 10.15 -12.07
C ARG A 87 12.46 11.37 -11.48
N LEU A 88 12.11 11.75 -10.25
CA LEU A 88 12.73 12.91 -9.58
C LEU A 88 14.25 12.78 -9.41
N ILE A 89 14.74 11.58 -9.09
CA ILE A 89 16.19 11.33 -8.99
C ILE A 89 16.86 11.49 -10.35
N THR A 90 16.25 10.97 -11.42
CA THR A 90 16.82 11.11 -12.77
C THR A 90 16.82 12.56 -13.26
N GLU A 91 15.79 13.34 -12.95
CA GLU A 91 15.72 14.77 -13.27
C GLU A 91 16.77 15.57 -12.49
N ALA A 92 16.92 15.31 -11.19
CA ALA A 92 17.95 15.93 -10.37
C ALA A 92 19.36 15.59 -10.87
N ALA A 93 19.59 14.35 -11.32
CA ALA A 93 20.86 13.93 -11.91
C ALA A 93 21.14 14.65 -13.25
N ARG A 94 20.13 14.82 -14.11
CA ARG A 94 20.24 15.57 -15.37
C ARG A 94 20.57 17.05 -15.13
N ALA A 95 19.84 17.71 -14.24
CA ALA A 95 20.10 19.10 -13.87
C ALA A 95 21.52 19.30 -13.29
N LYS A 96 22.02 18.32 -12.53
CA LYS A 96 23.41 18.33 -12.02
C LYS A 96 24.43 18.16 -13.15
N ALA A 97 24.14 17.32 -14.14
CA ALA A 97 24.99 17.14 -15.30
C ALA A 97 25.05 18.39 -16.19
N GLU A 98 23.92 19.07 -16.39
CA GLU A 98 23.86 20.36 -17.11
C GLU A 98 24.67 21.44 -16.40
N ARG A 99 24.52 21.59 -15.07
CA ARG A 99 25.35 22.51 -14.28
C ARG A 99 26.85 22.19 -14.37
N LYS A 100 27.22 20.90 -14.45
CA LYS A 100 28.62 20.51 -14.67
C LYS A 100 29.13 20.87 -16.06
N LYS A 101 28.26 20.82 -17.09
CA LYS A 101 28.62 21.25 -18.45
C LYS A 101 28.81 22.76 -18.57
N SER A 102 28.08 23.57 -17.80
CA SER A 102 28.23 25.04 -17.78
C SER A 102 29.34 25.56 -16.85
N GLY A 103 29.90 24.71 -15.98
CA GLY A 103 30.89 25.09 -14.97
C GLY A 103 32.27 24.47 -15.18
N TRP A 104 32.55 23.96 -16.39
CA TRP A 104 33.90 23.61 -16.81
C TRP A 104 34.38 24.56 -17.90
N PHE A 105 34.47 25.83 -17.50
CA PHE A 105 35.50 26.83 -17.85
C PHE A 105 35.71 27.67 -16.58
#